data_AF-A0A7V8XW16-F1
#
_entry.id   AF-A0A7V8XW16-F1
#
_cell.length_a   1.000
_cell.length_b   1.000
_cell.length_c   1.000
_cell.angle_alpha   90.00
_cell.angle_beta   90.00
_cell.angle_gamma   90.00
#
_symmetry.space_group_name_H-M   'P 1'
#
loop_
_entity.id
_entity.type
_entity.pdbx_description
1 polymer ?
#
loop_
_entity_poly.entity_id
_entity_poly.type
_entity_poly.pdbx_seq_one_letter_code
_entity_poly.pdbx_strand_id
1 'polypeptide(L)'
;MTIDKYLLAFILASLPVHAAQQKPPARDLAQRPVAAGNEATELANGWQLLAQGRTADAATLAARMIATNPRSGAVLGLALEAAIRASGAAAGLAAYEKWLGQRSLEEPAAVRRIAEAILDEATASSSDAAVRATALHALA
;
A
#
# COMPACT_ATOMS: atom_id res chain seq x y z
N MET A 1 -15.46 73.34 2.35
CA MET A 1 -16.81 72.81 2.10
C MET A 1 -16.78 71.33 2.47
N THR A 2 -17.53 71.04 3.53
CA THR A 2 -17.71 69.83 4.34
C THR A 2 -17.84 68.51 3.55
N ILE A 3 -17.23 67.43 4.05
CA ILE A 3 -17.83 66.12 4.43
C ILE A 3 -16.67 65.18 4.83
N ASP A 4 -16.41 64.93 6.11
CA ASP A 4 -17.10 64.08 7.10
C ASP A 4 -16.64 62.61 7.10
N LYS A 5 -16.13 62.22 8.28
CA LYS A 5 -16.32 60.95 8.98
C LYS A 5 -16.35 59.69 8.10
N TYR A 6 -15.28 58.89 8.12
CA TYR A 6 -15.38 57.46 8.48
C TYR A 6 -14.00 56.98 8.95
N LEU A 7 -13.73 57.28 10.22
CA LEU A 7 -12.93 56.45 11.11
C LEU A 7 -13.43 54.99 10.99
N LEU A 8 -12.65 54.12 10.36
CA LEU A 8 -12.82 52.68 10.52
C LEU A 8 -11.53 52.12 11.12
N ALA A 9 -11.42 52.32 12.43
CA ALA A 9 -10.46 51.62 13.27
C ALA A 9 -10.86 50.13 13.30
N PHE A 10 -10.13 49.30 12.57
CA PHE A 10 -10.23 47.85 12.68
C PHE A 10 -9.56 47.43 14.00
N ILE A 11 -10.36 47.29 15.05
CA ILE A 11 -9.93 46.73 16.34
C ILE A 11 -9.77 45.22 16.16
N LEU A 12 -8.54 44.74 16.23
CA LEU A 12 -8.17 43.33 16.35
C LEU A 12 -8.64 42.80 17.71
N ALA A 13 -9.81 42.16 17.74
CA ALA A 13 -10.25 41.38 18.89
C ALA A 13 -9.55 40.01 18.88
N SER A 14 -8.48 39.86 19.67
CA SER A 14 -7.88 38.57 19.98
C SER A 14 -8.81 37.78 20.91
N LEU A 15 -9.52 36.80 20.35
CA LEU A 15 -10.25 35.82 21.15
C LEU A 15 -9.27 34.79 21.73
N PRO A 16 -9.27 34.54 23.06
CA PRO A 16 -8.54 33.42 23.61
C PRO A 16 -9.27 32.12 23.23
N VAL A 17 -8.66 31.33 22.35
CA VAL A 17 -9.08 29.96 22.10
C VAL A 17 -8.83 29.18 23.40
N HIS A 18 -9.87 29.00 24.21
CA HIS A 18 -9.88 28.00 25.27
C HIS A 18 -9.90 26.63 24.60
N ALA A 19 -8.73 26.01 24.51
CA ALA A 19 -8.61 24.59 24.19
C ALA A 19 -9.23 23.80 25.34
N ALA A 20 -10.53 23.51 25.26
CA ALA A 20 -11.16 22.50 26.07
C ALA A 20 -10.49 21.16 25.73
N GLN A 21 -9.62 20.67 26.61
CA GLN A 21 -9.09 19.31 26.58
C GLN A 21 -10.26 18.34 26.77
N GLN A 22 -10.92 17.97 25.68
CA GLN A 22 -11.77 16.79 25.64
C GLN A 22 -10.84 15.58 25.79
N LYS A 23 -10.78 15.02 27.00
CA LYS A 23 -10.17 13.72 27.28
C LYS A 23 -10.78 12.70 26.29
N PRO A 24 -10.01 12.12 25.36
CA PRO A 24 -10.54 11.10 24.47
C PRO A 24 -11.13 9.97 25.31
N PRO A 25 -12.33 9.45 24.98
CA PRO A 25 -12.83 8.26 25.66
C PRO A 25 -11.75 7.18 25.53
N ALA A 26 -11.36 6.60 26.67
CA ALA A 26 -10.44 5.48 26.69
C ALA A 26 -11.06 4.39 25.81
N ARG A 27 -10.54 4.22 24.59
CA ARG A 27 -10.81 3.02 23.81
C ARG A 27 -10.31 1.88 24.67
N ASP A 28 -11.25 1.08 25.15
CA ASP A 28 -10.93 -0.19 25.77
C ASP A 28 -10.25 -1.04 24.69
N LEU A 29 -8.91 -0.98 24.65
CA LEU A 29 -8.04 -1.79 23.79
C LEU A 29 -7.96 -3.22 24.35
N ALA A 30 -9.04 -3.71 24.95
CA ALA A 30 -9.17 -5.07 25.42
C ALA A 30 -9.01 -6.03 24.23
N GLN A 31 -7.78 -6.53 24.13
CA GLN A 31 -7.36 -7.78 23.51
C GLN A 31 -7.55 -7.88 21.99
N ARG A 32 -6.67 -7.19 21.26
CA ARG A 32 -6.25 -7.71 19.95
C ARG A 32 -5.44 -8.99 20.20
N PRO A 33 -5.77 -10.13 19.56
CA PRO A 33 -5.07 -11.38 19.81
C PRO A 33 -3.57 -11.23 19.52
N VAL A 34 -2.75 -11.79 20.41
CA VAL A 34 -1.28 -11.70 20.47
C VAL A 34 -0.59 -12.14 19.15
N ALA A 35 -1.29 -12.85 18.27
CA ALA A 35 -0.83 -13.24 16.94
C ALA A 35 -0.52 -12.06 15.99
N ALA A 36 -1.18 -10.91 16.15
CA ALA A 36 -1.00 -9.76 15.25
C ALA A 36 0.40 -9.10 15.38
N GLY A 37 1.10 -9.27 16.50
CA GLY A 37 2.43 -8.70 16.71
C GLY A 37 3.53 -9.41 15.90
N ASN A 38 3.41 -10.73 15.75
CA ASN A 38 4.40 -11.53 15.02
C ASN A 38 4.28 -11.32 13.51
N GLU A 39 3.05 -11.34 12.97
CA GLU A 39 2.83 -11.12 11.53
C GLU A 39 3.32 -9.74 11.08
N ALA A 40 3.00 -8.68 11.83
CA ALA A 40 3.42 -7.33 11.49
C ALA A 40 4.95 -7.18 11.49
N THR A 41 5.64 -7.81 12.45
CA THR A 41 7.11 -7.81 12.53
C THR A 41 7.72 -8.57 11.36
N GLU A 42 7.19 -9.75 11.02
CA GLU A 42 7.65 -10.53 9.88
C GLU A 42 7.38 -9.82 8.54
N LEU A 43 6.24 -9.15 8.39
CA LEU A 43 5.94 -8.33 7.21
C LEU A 43 6.96 -7.20 7.08
N ALA A 44 7.23 -6.48 8.17
CA ALA A 44 8.23 -5.41 8.16
C ALA A 44 9.61 -5.93 7.74
N ASN A 45 10.03 -7.08 8.28
CA ASN A 45 11.27 -7.75 7.88
C ASN A 45 11.28 -8.13 6.40
N GLY A 46 10.16 -8.64 5.87
CA GLY A 46 10.01 -8.96 4.45
C GLY A 46 10.17 -7.75 3.54
N TRP A 47 9.51 -6.64 3.87
CA TRP A 47 9.66 -5.40 3.13
C TRP A 47 11.08 -4.84 3.22
N GLN A 48 11.74 -4.98 4.38
CA GLN A 48 13.15 -4.62 4.54
C GLN A 48 14.06 -5.46 3.65
N LEU A 49 13.82 -6.79 3.53
CA LEU A 49 14.57 -7.64 2.60
C LEU A 49 14.40 -7.18 1.15
N LEU A 50 13.19 -6.81 0.73
CA LEU A 50 12.95 -6.25 -0.61
C LEU A 50 13.65 -4.91 -0.82
N ALA A 51 13.68 -4.04 0.18
CA ALA A 51 14.38 -2.77 0.12
C ALA A 51 15.90 -2.96 -0.01
N GLN A 52 16.44 -4.05 0.52
CA GLN A 52 17.86 -4.43 0.40
C GLN A 52 18.18 -5.18 -0.91
N GLY A 53 17.20 -5.35 -1.81
CA GLY A 53 17.38 -6.14 -3.04
C GLY A 53 17.45 -7.65 -2.81
N ARG A 54 17.20 -8.13 -1.58
CA ARG A 54 17.21 -9.55 -1.20
C ARG A 54 15.87 -10.20 -1.53
N THR A 55 15.51 -10.20 -2.81
CA THR A 55 14.20 -10.66 -3.31
C THR A 55 13.94 -12.14 -3.01
N ALA A 56 14.95 -13.01 -3.18
CA ALA A 56 14.83 -14.44 -2.88
C ALA A 56 14.56 -14.73 -1.39
N ASP A 57 15.22 -13.99 -0.48
CA ASP A 57 15.00 -14.11 0.96
C ASP A 57 13.60 -13.61 1.34
N ALA A 58 13.17 -12.50 0.76
CA ALA A 58 11.81 -11.98 0.95
C ALA A 58 10.76 -12.97 0.46
N ALA A 59 10.96 -13.59 -0.71
CA ALA A 59 10.06 -14.61 -1.26
C ALA A 59 9.99 -15.84 -0.35
N THR A 60 11.12 -16.27 0.20
CA THR A 60 11.18 -17.40 1.14
C THR A 60 10.44 -17.08 2.44
N LEU A 61 10.60 -15.87 2.97
CA LEU A 61 9.86 -15.42 4.15
C LEU A 61 8.35 -15.36 3.87
N ALA A 62 7.95 -14.73 2.76
CA ALA A 62 6.56 -14.61 2.38
C ALA A 62 5.90 -15.98 2.17
N ALA A 63 6.59 -16.94 1.56
CA ALA A 63 6.08 -18.31 1.39
C ALA A 63 5.81 -19.00 2.74
N ARG A 64 6.69 -18.82 3.74
CA ARG A 64 6.44 -19.32 5.10
C ARG A 64 5.23 -18.62 5.72
N MET A 65 5.14 -17.31 5.59
CA MET A 65 4.02 -16.53 6.12
C MET A 65 2.69 -16.91 5.48
N ILE A 66 2.64 -17.22 4.17
CA ILE A 66 1.42 -17.71 3.50
C ILE A 66 0.98 -19.06 4.10
N ALA A 67 1.91 -19.94 4.41
CA ALA A 67 1.58 -21.24 5.03
C ALA A 67 0.95 -21.06 6.41
N THR A 68 1.40 -20.06 7.19
CA THR A 68 0.86 -19.75 8.52
C THR A 68 -0.41 -18.91 8.47
N ASN A 69 -0.49 -17.94 7.56
CA ASN A 69 -1.56 -16.94 7.45
C ASN A 69 -2.14 -16.91 6.01
N PRO A 70 -2.82 -17.98 5.56
CA PRO A 70 -3.20 -18.18 4.16
C PRO A 70 -4.30 -17.24 3.63
N ARG A 71 -4.87 -16.40 4.50
CA ARG A 71 -5.91 -15.41 4.18
C ARG A 71 -5.42 -13.96 4.33
N SER A 72 -4.16 -13.74 4.68
CA SER A 72 -3.65 -12.38 4.85
C SER A 72 -3.32 -11.75 3.50
N GLY A 73 -4.12 -10.76 3.10
CA GLY A 73 -3.85 -9.95 1.90
C GLY A 73 -2.52 -9.19 1.97
N ALA A 74 -2.08 -8.81 3.18
CA ALA A 74 -0.78 -8.15 3.36
C ALA A 74 0.38 -9.11 3.08
N VAL A 75 0.26 -10.36 3.52
CA VAL A 75 1.24 -11.43 3.21
C VAL A 75 1.25 -11.74 1.72
N LEU A 76 0.07 -11.81 1.08
CA LEU A 76 -0.03 -11.97 -0.37
C LEU A 76 0.68 -10.82 -1.10
N GLY A 77 0.46 -9.57 -0.69
CA GLY A 77 1.12 -8.40 -1.27
C GLY A 77 2.66 -8.50 -1.20
N LEU A 78 3.21 -8.92 -0.05
CA LEU A 78 4.65 -9.15 0.06
C LEU A 78 5.15 -10.26 -0.88
N ALA A 79 4.41 -11.38 -0.98
CA ALA A 79 4.76 -12.49 -1.84
C ALA A 79 4.78 -12.09 -3.33
N LEU A 80 3.80 -11.30 -3.75
CA LEU A 80 3.72 -10.78 -5.12
C LEU A 80 4.89 -9.86 -5.43
N GLU A 81 5.20 -8.91 -4.54
CA GLU A 81 6.32 -8.00 -4.80
C GLU A 81 7.68 -8.68 -4.79
N ALA A 82 7.85 -9.71 -3.96
CA ALA A 82 9.05 -10.52 -4.01
C ALA A 82 9.17 -11.27 -5.35
N ALA A 83 8.09 -11.86 -5.84
CA ALA A 83 8.08 -12.59 -7.12
C ALA A 83 8.29 -11.65 -8.32
N ILE A 84 7.59 -10.52 -8.36
CA ILE A 84 7.70 -9.52 -9.43
C ILE A 84 9.11 -8.96 -9.50
N ARG A 85 9.71 -8.57 -8.37
CA ARG A 85 11.08 -8.05 -8.37
C ARG A 85 12.14 -9.10 -8.69
N ALA A 86 11.87 -10.38 -8.42
CA ALA A 86 12.81 -11.45 -8.71
C ALA A 86 12.81 -11.83 -10.19
N SER A 87 11.63 -11.97 -10.80
CA SER A 87 11.48 -12.62 -12.10
C SER A 87 10.38 -12.02 -12.99
N GLY A 88 9.89 -10.83 -12.65
CA GLY A 88 8.91 -10.10 -13.46
C GLY A 88 7.44 -10.43 -13.18
N ALA A 89 6.56 -9.75 -13.90
CA ALA A 89 5.12 -9.76 -13.71
C ALA A 89 4.51 -11.16 -13.87
N ALA A 90 5.02 -11.96 -14.80
CA ALA A 90 4.60 -13.35 -14.99
C ALA A 90 4.83 -14.22 -13.75
N ALA A 91 5.95 -14.02 -13.03
CA ALA A 91 6.20 -14.72 -11.78
C ALA A 91 5.25 -14.26 -10.67
N GLY A 92 4.90 -12.97 -10.64
CA GLY A 92 3.84 -12.43 -9.78
C GLY A 92 2.49 -13.10 -10.03
N LEU A 93 2.08 -13.22 -11.29
CA LEU A 93 0.85 -13.90 -11.67
C LEU A 93 0.84 -15.37 -11.23
N ALA A 94 1.92 -16.11 -11.49
CA ALA A 94 2.02 -17.50 -11.06
C ALA A 94 1.94 -17.65 -9.52
N ALA A 95 2.52 -16.71 -8.77
CA ALA A 95 2.41 -16.68 -7.31
C ALA A 95 0.97 -16.39 -6.85
N TYR A 96 0.26 -15.47 -7.52
CA TYR A 96 -1.15 -15.18 -7.27
C TYR A 96 -2.02 -16.40 -7.55
N GLU A 97 -1.87 -17.05 -8.71
CA GLU A 97 -2.65 -18.23 -9.09
C GLU A 97 -2.45 -19.38 -8.12
N LYS A 98 -1.21 -19.59 -7.67
CA LYS A 98 -0.90 -20.57 -6.62
C LYS A 98 -1.57 -20.23 -5.30
N TRP A 99 -1.60 -18.95 -4.92
CA TRP A 99 -2.28 -18.49 -3.73
C TRP A 99 -3.79 -18.60 -3.87
N LEU A 100 -4.38 -18.28 -5.03
CA LEU A 100 -5.80 -18.39 -5.30
C LEU A 100 -6.20 -19.88 -5.18
N GLY A 101 -5.49 -20.76 -5.88
CA GLY A 101 -5.72 -22.20 -5.82
C GLY A 101 -7.19 -22.53 -6.14
N GLN A 102 -7.91 -23.11 -5.18
CA GLN A 102 -9.34 -23.39 -5.28
C GLN A 102 -10.24 -22.34 -4.60
N ARG A 103 -9.67 -21.23 -4.12
CA ARG A 103 -10.44 -20.15 -3.48
C ARG A 103 -11.33 -19.49 -4.53
N SER A 104 -12.56 -19.16 -4.14
CA SER A 104 -13.50 -18.41 -4.97
C SER A 104 -13.41 -16.89 -4.76
N LEU A 105 -12.75 -16.46 -3.69
CA LEU A 105 -12.59 -15.06 -3.35
C LEU A 105 -11.26 -14.54 -3.91
N GLU A 106 -11.37 -13.58 -4.82
CA GLU A 106 -10.23 -12.84 -5.36
C GLU A 106 -9.78 -11.72 -4.42
N GLU A 107 -8.53 -11.29 -4.60
CA GLU A 107 -7.97 -10.11 -3.95
C GLU A 107 -7.74 -9.00 -4.99
N PRO A 108 -8.68 -8.05 -5.17
CA PRO A 108 -8.61 -7.07 -6.26
C PRO A 108 -7.32 -6.24 -6.27
N ALA A 109 -6.76 -5.95 -5.08
CA ALA A 109 -5.49 -5.22 -4.96
C ALA A 109 -4.31 -6.03 -5.53
N ALA A 110 -4.30 -7.36 -5.38
CA ALA A 110 -3.29 -8.24 -5.96
C ALA A 110 -3.37 -8.24 -7.49
N VAL A 111 -4.57 -8.41 -8.04
CA VAL A 111 -4.80 -8.41 -9.49
C VAL A 111 -4.38 -7.08 -10.12
N ARG A 112 -4.78 -5.96 -9.50
CA ARG A 112 -4.37 -4.62 -9.96
C ARG A 112 -2.85 -4.48 -9.96
N ARG A 113 -2.17 -4.91 -8.89
CA ARG A 113 -0.72 -4.81 -8.80
C ARG A 113 0.01 -5.61 -9.88
N ILE A 114 -0.50 -6.79 -10.23
CA ILE A 114 0.03 -7.62 -11.32
C ILE A 114 -0.20 -6.94 -12.67
N ALA A 115 -1.39 -6.38 -12.90
CA ALA A 115 -1.68 -5.63 -14.12
C ALA A 115 -0.74 -4.42 -14.29
N GLU A 116 -0.51 -3.65 -13.21
CA GLU A 116 0.47 -2.56 -13.19
C GLU A 116 1.88 -3.07 -13.56
N ALA A 117 2.32 -4.20 -12.99
CA ALA A 117 3.62 -4.78 -13.33
C ALA A 117 3.74 -5.19 -14.81
N ILE A 118 2.68 -5.77 -15.39
CA ILE A 118 2.64 -6.13 -16.81
C ILE A 118 2.75 -4.87 -17.69
N LEU A 119 2.01 -3.82 -17.32
CA LEU A 119 2.03 -2.55 -18.05
C LEU A 119 3.42 -1.90 -17.94
N ASP A 120 4.02 -1.84 -16.75
CA ASP A 120 5.38 -1.34 -16.53
C ASP A 120 6.39 -2.08 -17.42
N GLU A 121 6.35 -3.41 -17.45
CA GLU A 121 7.23 -4.21 -18.32
C GLU A 121 7.02 -3.92 -19.81
N ALA A 122 5.76 -3.78 -20.23
CA ALA A 122 5.43 -3.42 -21.61
C ALA A 122 5.96 -2.02 -21.97
N THR A 123 5.91 -1.05 -21.06
CA THR A 123 6.52 0.28 -21.30
C THR A 123 8.04 0.21 -21.39
N ALA A 124 8.69 -0.61 -20.55
CA ALA A 124 10.14 -0.68 -20.46
C ALA A 124 10.78 -1.51 -21.59
N SER A 125 10.12 -2.57 -22.05
CA SER A 125 10.75 -3.62 -22.86
C SER A 125 10.18 -3.77 -24.27
N SER A 126 8.99 -3.23 -24.56
CA SER A 126 8.39 -3.37 -25.90
C SER A 126 9.18 -2.56 -26.93
N SER A 127 9.48 -3.15 -28.08
CA SER A 127 10.06 -2.44 -29.24
C SER A 127 8.99 -1.68 -30.05
N ASP A 128 7.72 -2.09 -29.95
CA ASP A 128 6.59 -1.47 -30.63
C ASP A 128 6.12 -0.19 -29.90
N ALA A 129 6.19 0.94 -30.60
CA ALA A 129 5.79 2.24 -30.07
C ALA A 129 4.29 2.32 -29.75
N ALA A 130 3.42 1.64 -30.50
CA ALA A 130 1.98 1.64 -30.25
C ALA A 130 1.63 0.86 -28.97
N VAL A 131 2.31 -0.26 -28.73
CA VAL A 131 2.17 -1.05 -27.49
C VAL A 131 2.65 -0.23 -26.29
N ARG A 132 3.82 0.42 -26.38
CA ARG A 132 4.31 1.30 -25.30
C ARG A 132 3.36 2.45 -25.01
N ALA A 133 2.85 3.13 -26.04
CA ALA A 133 1.92 4.25 -25.87
C ALA A 133 0.61 3.80 -25.21
N THR A 134 0.07 2.64 -25.62
CA THR A 134 -1.13 2.06 -25.00
C THR A 134 -0.90 1.71 -23.53
N ALA A 135 0.24 1.11 -23.19
CA ALA A 135 0.57 0.77 -21.81
C ALA A 135 0.72 2.01 -20.92
N LEU A 136 1.40 3.07 -21.41
CA LEU A 136 1.50 4.35 -20.71
C LEU A 136 0.14 5.00 -20.49
N HIS A 137 -0.77 4.93 -21.47
CA HIS A 137 -2.11 5.46 -21.32
C HIS A 137 -2.92 4.70 -20.26
N ALA A 138 -2.78 3.37 -20.19
CA ALA A 138 -3.47 2.54 -19.20
C ALA A 138 -2.97 2.76 -17.76
N LEU A 139 -1.77 3.33 -17.56
CA LEU A 139 -1.20 3.66 -16.25
C LEU A 139 -1.59 5.06 -15.74
N ALA A 140 -2.12 5.94 -16.59
CA ALA A 140 -2.41 7.34 -16.28
C ALA A 140 -3.80 7.55 -15.66
#